data_AF-A0AAU7GUD9-F1
#
_entry.id   AF-A0AAU7GUD9-F1
#
_cell.length_a   1.000
_cell.length_b   1.000
_cell.length_c   1.000
_cell.angle_alpha   90.00
_cell.angle_beta   90.00
_cell.angle_gamma   90.00
#
_symmetry.space_group_name_H-M   'P 1'
#
loop_
_entity.id
_entity.type
_entity.pdbx_description
1 polymer ?
#
loop_
_entity_poly.entity_id
_entity_poly.type
_entity_poly.pdbx_seq_one_letter_code
_entity_poly.pdbx_strand_id
1 'polypeptide(L)'
;MSLKEGQLVTYAIDEIIETVQNLTPMASKTTKYTPEADSMQRSGNTVWMPLEQEAPTQEGWDLTNKSTNVLELSVKCNMGLPDNDFFQLRADDLRDERSYRRRIQASAKKLANNIETAIAKQATEMGSLVVHDSRSIGPATGLSGWDFLSSAEELMFARELNRDMGISYFLNPSDYRKSGRDLTAGDIFGRVPEEAYRNGTIQKQVAGFDDVLRSPKLPTVVGSTVTGITVTGAQKFKPQAYITDTDGNNENVDNRVATVVVSASAGLKRGDKISFAGVKYLSQMAKNVLTDDATFSITRVIDGTHIEITPKPVALDDAALTAEEKAYANVNTSLAAAAPITLLNTTTTTANIGWADDSIRLLSQPIPLNHELFSGMKTQSFSIPGVGINGIFATQGDINTLTGKCRIAVWYSACAVRPEAIVVGLPGQA
;
A
#
# COMPACT_ATOMS: atom_id res chain seq x y z
N MET A 1 49.63 -12.51 14.16
CA MET A 1 49.11 -12.21 12.82
C MET A 1 47.63 -12.53 12.80
N SER A 2 46.78 -11.51 12.72
CA SER A 2 45.32 -11.64 12.68
C SER A 2 44.89 -12.02 11.27
N LEU A 3 44.28 -13.20 11.10
CA LEU A 3 43.48 -13.51 9.92
C LEU A 3 42.02 -13.42 10.33
N LYS A 4 41.33 -12.35 9.91
CA LYS A 4 39.87 -12.23 10.00
C LYS A 4 39.28 -13.07 8.86
N GLU A 5 38.80 -14.26 9.16
CA GLU A 5 38.03 -15.05 8.21
C GLU A 5 36.66 -14.42 8.00
N GLY A 6 36.50 -13.73 6.87
CA GLY A 6 35.24 -13.07 6.48
C GLY A 6 35.18 -12.67 5.01
N GLN A 7 35.98 -13.29 4.13
CA GLN A 7 36.05 -12.87 2.71
C GLN A 7 35.21 -13.70 1.75
N LEU A 8 34.82 -14.93 2.10
CA LEU A 8 34.04 -15.80 1.20
C LEU A 8 32.52 -15.69 1.37
N VAL A 9 32.05 -15.17 2.51
CA VAL A 9 30.62 -14.89 2.75
C VAL A 9 30.19 -13.63 1.98
N THR A 10 31.10 -12.69 1.74
CA THR A 10 30.83 -11.42 1.05
C THR A 10 30.46 -11.63 -0.42
N TYR A 11 31.23 -12.44 -1.16
CA TYR A 11 31.00 -12.62 -2.61
C TYR A 11 29.67 -13.33 -2.95
N ALA A 12 29.23 -14.27 -2.10
CA ALA A 12 27.94 -14.94 -2.27
C ALA A 12 26.75 -14.10 -1.76
N ILE A 13 27.00 -13.10 -0.91
CA ILE A 13 25.98 -12.14 -0.50
C ILE A 13 25.76 -11.15 -1.65
N ASP A 14 26.81 -10.61 -2.27
CA ASP A 14 26.69 -9.56 -3.30
C ASP A 14 25.88 -9.99 -4.54
N GLU A 15 26.06 -11.20 -5.09
CA GLU A 15 25.21 -11.72 -6.19
C GLU A 15 23.74 -11.93 -5.78
N ILE A 16 23.48 -12.18 -4.49
CA ILE A 16 22.14 -12.33 -3.94
C ILE A 16 21.45 -10.96 -3.80
N ILE A 17 22.22 -9.90 -3.47
CA ILE A 17 21.70 -8.54 -3.32
C ILE A 17 21.03 -8.09 -4.62
N GLU A 18 21.71 -8.24 -5.76
CA GLU A 18 21.20 -7.77 -7.05
C GLU A 18 19.92 -8.51 -7.47
N THR A 19 19.87 -9.83 -7.25
CA THR A 19 18.67 -10.63 -7.56
C THR A 19 17.48 -10.26 -6.66
N VAL A 20 17.72 -9.96 -5.37
CA VAL A 20 16.66 -9.55 -4.44
C VAL A 20 16.15 -8.16 -4.79
N GLN A 21 17.05 -7.20 -5.05
CA GLN A 21 16.70 -5.83 -5.43
C GLN A 21 15.84 -5.79 -6.69
N ASN A 22 16.17 -6.60 -7.70
CA ASN A 22 15.38 -6.69 -8.93
C ASN A 22 13.96 -7.28 -8.72
N LEU A 23 13.74 -8.01 -7.64
CA LEU A 23 12.46 -8.66 -7.33
C LEU A 23 11.65 -7.92 -6.24
N THR A 24 12.23 -6.90 -5.59
CA THR A 24 11.58 -6.10 -4.55
C THR A 24 11.58 -4.59 -4.86
N PRO A 25 11.05 -4.15 -6.03
CA PRO A 25 11.04 -2.75 -6.42
C PRO A 25 10.12 -1.86 -5.56
N MET A 26 9.03 -2.39 -4.98
CA MET A 26 8.14 -1.60 -4.13
C MET A 26 8.80 -1.30 -2.77
N ALA A 27 9.47 -2.29 -2.18
CA ALA A 27 10.16 -2.14 -0.91
C ALA A 27 11.28 -1.09 -0.97
N SER A 28 11.96 -0.93 -2.12
CA SER A 28 12.99 0.12 -2.27
C SER A 28 12.38 1.53 -2.29
N LYS A 29 11.19 1.69 -2.88
CA LYS A 29 10.45 2.96 -3.00
C LYS A 29 9.72 3.40 -1.73
N THR A 30 9.18 2.46 -0.96
CA THR A 30 8.47 2.80 0.29
C THR A 30 9.40 3.44 1.33
N THR A 31 8.90 4.45 2.04
CA THR A 31 9.63 5.07 3.16
C THR A 31 9.58 4.16 4.38
N LYS A 32 10.70 4.05 5.12
CA LYS A 32 10.83 3.18 6.29
C LYS A 32 10.72 4.03 7.55
N TYR A 33 9.95 3.56 8.53
CA TYR A 33 9.76 4.27 9.79
C TYR A 33 9.94 3.32 10.97
N THR A 34 10.78 3.71 11.91
CA THR A 34 11.12 2.93 13.10
C THR A 34 10.97 3.84 14.32
N PRO A 35 9.78 3.90 14.94
CA PRO A 35 9.60 4.67 16.17
C PRO A 35 10.40 4.07 17.33
N GLU A 36 10.53 4.82 18.42
CA GLU A 36 11.23 4.37 19.62
C GLU A 36 10.53 3.15 20.24
N ALA A 37 11.29 2.09 20.53
CA ALA A 37 10.74 0.80 20.95
C ALA A 37 9.95 0.87 22.26
N ASP A 38 10.41 1.66 23.23
CA ASP A 38 9.77 1.77 24.55
C ASP A 38 8.35 2.39 24.44
N SER A 39 8.21 3.44 23.63
CA SER A 39 6.91 4.06 23.38
C SER A 39 5.98 3.14 22.58
N MET A 40 6.54 2.40 21.61
CA MET A 40 5.80 1.44 20.81
C MET A 40 5.28 0.26 21.64
N GLN A 41 6.05 -0.21 22.62
CA GLN A 41 5.62 -1.26 23.55
C GLN A 41 4.48 -0.77 24.46
N ARG A 42 4.57 0.45 24.99
CA ARG A 42 3.55 1.03 25.89
C ARG A 42 2.24 1.36 25.19
N SER A 43 2.30 1.70 23.90
CA SER A 43 1.13 2.01 23.06
C SER A 43 0.47 0.79 22.42
N GLY A 44 0.91 -0.43 22.77
CA GLY A 44 0.34 -1.65 22.20
C GLY A 44 0.64 -1.81 20.71
N ASN A 45 1.83 -1.41 20.27
CA ASN A 45 2.28 -1.45 18.87
C ASN A 45 1.45 -0.61 17.89
N THR A 46 0.94 0.52 18.37
CA THR A 46 0.18 1.48 17.57
C THR A 46 0.91 2.81 17.56
N VAL A 47 1.11 3.39 16.37
CA VAL A 47 1.58 4.77 16.22
C VAL A 47 0.54 5.59 15.45
N TRP A 48 0.24 6.78 15.96
CA TRP A 48 -0.59 7.77 15.30
C TRP A 48 0.30 8.76 14.57
N MET A 49 0.03 8.97 13.29
CA MET A 49 0.75 9.92 12.44
C MET A 49 -0.18 11.06 12.06
N PRO A 50 0.26 12.32 12.14
CA PRO A 50 -0.54 13.44 11.64
C PRO A 50 -0.66 13.36 10.11
N LEU A 51 -1.81 13.79 9.60
CA LEU A 51 -2.02 14.11 8.20
C LEU A 51 -1.58 15.55 7.94
N GLU A 52 -1.35 15.92 6.68
CA GLU A 52 -1.15 17.31 6.30
C GLU A 52 -2.37 18.17 6.64
N GLN A 53 -2.11 19.40 7.07
CA GLN A 53 -3.13 20.37 7.44
C GLN A 53 -3.77 21.00 6.21
N GLU A 54 -5.10 20.97 6.14
CA GLU A 54 -5.88 21.79 5.19
C GLU A 54 -6.51 22.98 5.93
N ALA A 55 -6.64 24.11 5.25
CA ALA A 55 -7.15 25.35 5.82
C ALA A 55 -8.24 25.97 4.92
N PRO A 56 -9.38 26.41 5.49
CA PRO A 56 -10.38 27.15 4.73
C PRO A 56 -9.92 28.60 4.49
N THR A 57 -10.31 29.15 3.34
CA THR A 57 -10.12 30.57 3.01
C THR A 57 -11.47 31.25 2.80
N GLN A 58 -11.59 32.52 3.18
CA GLN A 58 -12.82 33.30 3.05
C GLN A 58 -12.52 34.71 2.52
N GLU A 59 -13.39 35.21 1.64
CA GLU A 59 -13.28 36.54 1.06
C GLU A 59 -14.03 37.61 1.87
N GLY A 60 -13.59 38.86 1.74
CA GLY A 60 -14.26 40.03 2.30
C GLY A 60 -13.42 40.82 3.29
N TRP A 61 -13.76 42.11 3.44
CA TRP A 61 -13.07 43.03 4.35
C TRP A 61 -13.49 42.87 5.81
N ASP A 62 -14.71 42.38 6.05
CA ASP A 62 -15.25 42.14 7.40
C ASP A 62 -15.21 40.65 7.76
N LEU A 63 -14.35 40.33 8.73
CA LEU A 63 -14.13 39.00 9.29
C LEU A 63 -14.64 38.89 10.74
N THR A 64 -15.48 39.81 11.21
CA THR A 64 -16.05 39.78 12.55
C THR A 64 -16.84 38.48 12.76
N ASN A 65 -16.52 37.74 13.84
CA ASN A 65 -17.11 36.43 14.17
C ASN A 65 -16.91 35.33 13.11
N LYS A 66 -15.92 35.47 12.22
CA LYS A 66 -15.57 34.46 11.20
C LYS A 66 -14.22 33.79 11.46
N SER A 67 -13.72 33.81 12.69
CA SER A 67 -12.50 33.08 13.06
C SER A 67 -12.74 31.58 12.96
N THR A 68 -11.93 30.87 12.17
CA THR A 68 -11.98 29.41 12.03
C THR A 68 -11.07 28.73 13.05
N ASN A 69 -11.40 27.50 13.44
CA ASN A 69 -10.54 26.71 14.31
C ASN A 69 -9.45 25.97 13.52
N VAL A 70 -8.51 25.36 14.24
CA VAL A 70 -7.51 24.44 13.66
C VAL A 70 -7.99 23.01 13.88
N LEU A 71 -8.07 22.23 12.80
CA LEU A 71 -8.40 20.80 12.82
C LEU A 71 -7.25 20.02 12.15
N GLU A 72 -6.52 19.23 12.94
CA GLU A 72 -5.48 18.33 12.44
C GLU A 72 -5.97 16.89 12.53
N LEU A 73 -5.83 16.13 11.43
CA LEU A 73 -6.28 14.75 11.34
C LEU A 73 -5.15 13.77 11.64
N SER A 74 -5.50 12.59 12.12
CA SER A 74 -4.53 11.53 12.40
C SER A 74 -4.86 10.22 11.68
N VAL A 75 -3.79 9.45 11.45
CA VAL A 75 -3.80 8.15 10.79
C VAL A 75 -3.15 7.11 11.70
N LYS A 76 -3.78 5.94 11.82
CA LYS A 76 -3.30 4.84 12.65
C LYS A 76 -2.41 3.87 11.86
N CYS A 77 -1.19 3.62 12.32
CA CYS A 77 -0.35 2.53 11.82
C CYS A 77 -0.07 1.51 12.92
N ASN A 78 -0.39 0.25 12.65
CA ASN A 78 -0.22 -0.86 13.59
C ASN A 78 0.87 -1.80 13.13
N MET A 79 1.58 -2.37 14.09
CA MET A 79 2.49 -3.47 13.81
C MET A 79 1.74 -4.80 13.63
N GLY A 80 2.20 -5.62 12.69
CA GLY A 80 1.73 -6.98 12.49
C GLY A 80 2.47 -7.99 13.38
N LEU A 81 2.30 -9.27 13.07
CA LEU A 81 3.09 -10.35 13.66
C LEU A 81 4.47 -10.42 12.98
N PRO A 82 5.53 -10.86 13.68
CA PRO A 82 6.83 -11.08 13.06
C PRO A 82 6.78 -12.23 12.05
N ASP A 83 7.47 -12.06 10.93
CA ASP A 83 7.72 -13.13 9.97
C ASP A 83 8.93 -13.95 10.41
N ASN A 84 8.89 -15.27 10.22
CA ASN A 84 9.88 -16.19 10.75
C ASN A 84 10.20 -17.32 9.76
N ASP A 85 11.48 -17.64 9.64
CA ASP A 85 11.93 -18.98 9.25
C ASP A 85 12.48 -19.70 10.49
N PHE A 86 12.01 -20.92 10.73
CA PHE A 86 12.39 -21.72 11.89
C PHE A 86 12.68 -23.16 11.50
N PHE A 87 13.87 -23.63 11.85
CA PHE A 87 14.30 -24.98 11.47
C PHE A 87 15.28 -25.59 12.46
N GLN A 88 15.46 -26.90 12.36
CA GLN A 88 16.38 -27.66 13.18
C GLN A 88 17.25 -28.59 12.34
N LEU A 89 18.44 -28.87 12.84
CA LEU A 89 19.40 -29.81 12.26
C LEU A 89 19.93 -30.70 13.38
N ARG A 90 20.20 -31.98 13.10
CA ARG A 90 20.86 -32.88 14.05
C ARG A 90 22.37 -32.78 13.89
N ALA A 91 23.12 -33.12 14.92
CA ALA A 91 24.58 -32.98 14.93
C ALA A 91 25.31 -33.70 13.79
N ASP A 92 24.77 -34.81 13.26
CA ASP A 92 25.35 -35.56 12.13
C ASP A 92 25.11 -34.89 10.76
N ASP A 93 24.09 -34.04 10.62
CA ASP A 93 23.80 -33.28 9.41
C ASP A 93 24.74 -32.07 9.22
N LEU A 94 25.46 -31.67 10.27
CA LEU A 94 26.38 -30.53 10.27
C LEU A 94 27.82 -30.90 9.86
N ARG A 95 28.06 -32.14 9.41
CA ARG A 95 29.38 -32.53 8.87
C ARG A 95 29.72 -31.77 7.59
N ASP A 96 28.72 -31.37 6.79
CA ASP A 96 28.85 -30.44 5.67
C ASP A 96 27.92 -29.23 5.87
N GLU A 97 28.52 -28.07 6.13
CA GLU A 97 27.78 -26.82 6.38
C GLU A 97 27.16 -26.20 5.12
N ARG A 98 27.47 -26.70 3.92
CA ARG A 98 27.02 -26.07 2.66
C ARG A 98 25.50 -25.96 2.56
N SER A 99 24.79 -27.01 2.94
CA SER A 99 23.32 -27.05 2.91
C SER A 99 22.71 -26.07 3.92
N TYR A 100 23.30 -25.97 5.11
CA TYR A 100 22.89 -25.01 6.13
C TYR A 100 23.07 -23.56 5.67
N ARG A 101 24.23 -23.21 5.12
CA ARG A 101 24.53 -21.86 4.61
C ARG A 101 23.59 -21.44 3.47
N ARG A 102 23.31 -22.36 2.54
CA ARG A 102 22.34 -22.14 1.44
C ARG A 102 20.93 -21.91 1.94
N ARG A 103 20.51 -22.61 3.01
CA ARG A 103 19.21 -22.40 3.64
C ARG A 103 19.09 -20.98 4.18
N ILE A 104 20.08 -20.50 4.95
CA ILE A 104 20.08 -19.12 5.48
C ILE A 104 19.92 -18.10 4.37
N GLN A 105 20.64 -18.26 3.26
CA GLN A 105 20.52 -17.39 2.08
C GLN A 105 19.14 -17.46 1.43
N ALA A 106 18.55 -18.66 1.32
CA ALA A 106 17.20 -18.82 0.79
C ALA A 106 16.15 -18.15 1.69
N SER A 107 16.31 -18.24 3.01
CA SER A 107 15.44 -17.58 3.99
C SER A 107 15.52 -16.07 3.88
N ALA A 108 16.71 -15.49 3.68
CA ALA A 108 16.90 -14.07 3.40
C ALA A 108 16.04 -13.59 2.21
N LYS A 109 16.14 -14.30 1.09
CA LYS A 109 15.38 -14.00 -0.14
C LYS A 109 13.88 -14.14 0.09
N LYS A 110 13.45 -15.14 0.85
CA LYS A 110 12.03 -15.39 1.13
C LYS A 110 11.43 -14.32 2.04
N LEU A 111 12.16 -13.86 3.06
CA LEU A 111 11.71 -12.77 3.93
C LEU A 111 11.60 -11.45 3.16
N ALA A 112 12.57 -11.13 2.30
CA ALA A 112 12.48 -9.96 1.41
C ALA A 112 11.23 -10.01 0.50
N ASN A 113 10.94 -11.18 -0.05
CA ASN A 113 9.78 -11.42 -0.90
C ASN A 113 8.44 -11.25 -0.16
N ASN A 114 8.38 -11.68 1.08
CA ASN A 114 7.18 -11.52 1.91
C ASN A 114 6.93 -10.04 2.25
N ILE A 115 7.98 -9.23 2.43
CA ILE A 115 7.87 -7.78 2.64
C ILE A 115 7.25 -7.10 1.41
N GLU A 116 7.79 -7.38 0.21
CA GLU A 116 7.26 -6.87 -1.06
C GLU A 116 5.79 -7.26 -1.26
N THR A 117 5.44 -8.51 -0.98
CA THR A 117 4.07 -9.01 -1.11
C THR A 117 3.11 -8.35 -0.13
N ALA A 118 3.57 -8.06 1.09
CA ALA A 118 2.77 -7.35 2.09
C ALA A 118 2.47 -5.91 1.65
N ILE A 119 3.46 -5.20 1.07
CA ILE A 119 3.27 -3.86 0.50
C ILE A 119 2.28 -3.92 -0.67
N ALA A 120 2.47 -4.83 -1.61
CA ALA A 120 1.60 -5.00 -2.79
C ALA A 120 0.13 -5.27 -2.38
N LYS A 121 -0.05 -6.15 -1.40
CA LYS A 121 -1.36 -6.49 -0.86
C LYS A 121 -2.01 -5.29 -0.18
N GLN A 122 -1.27 -4.59 0.68
CA GLN A 122 -1.78 -3.41 1.37
C GLN A 122 -2.20 -2.30 0.38
N ALA A 123 -1.37 -2.06 -0.64
CA ALA A 123 -1.66 -1.08 -1.69
C ALA A 123 -2.91 -1.46 -2.50
N THR A 124 -3.04 -2.73 -2.87
CA THR A 124 -4.21 -3.20 -3.64
C THR A 124 -5.49 -3.17 -2.81
N GLU A 125 -5.42 -3.53 -1.53
CA GLU A 125 -6.60 -3.62 -0.66
C GLU A 125 -7.11 -2.25 -0.21
N MET A 126 -6.22 -1.27 -0.01
CA MET A 126 -6.59 0.08 0.45
C MET A 126 -6.58 1.13 -0.66
N GLY A 127 -6.07 0.83 -1.86
CA GLY A 127 -6.01 1.79 -2.94
C GLY A 127 -7.40 2.28 -3.35
N SER A 128 -7.59 3.59 -3.35
CA SER A 128 -8.90 4.19 -3.57
C SER A 128 -9.12 4.68 -4.98
N LEU A 129 -8.05 5.04 -5.70
CA LEU A 129 -8.13 5.46 -7.08
C LEU A 129 -8.20 4.21 -7.94
N VAL A 130 -9.32 4.01 -8.63
CA VAL A 130 -9.52 2.81 -9.46
C VAL A 130 -9.59 3.23 -10.91
N VAL A 131 -8.60 2.81 -11.68
CA VAL A 131 -8.60 2.97 -13.13
C VAL A 131 -9.00 1.64 -13.73
N HIS A 132 -10.16 1.57 -14.34
CA HIS A 132 -10.65 0.35 -14.97
C HIS A 132 -11.00 0.59 -16.44
N ASP A 133 -10.76 -0.41 -17.29
CA ASP A 133 -11.20 -0.40 -18.68
C ASP A 133 -11.77 -1.78 -19.01
N SER A 134 -12.86 -1.83 -19.77
CA SER A 134 -13.45 -3.07 -20.26
C SER A 134 -12.50 -3.89 -21.14
N ARG A 135 -11.57 -3.20 -21.82
CA ARG A 135 -10.56 -3.79 -22.69
C ARG A 135 -9.35 -4.20 -21.87
N SER A 136 -8.75 -5.32 -22.24
CA SER A 136 -7.41 -5.66 -21.74
C SER A 136 -6.36 -4.77 -22.43
N ILE A 137 -5.24 -4.48 -21.77
CA ILE A 137 -4.09 -3.83 -22.42
C ILE A 137 -3.59 -4.72 -23.57
N GLY A 138 -3.31 -4.13 -24.73
CA GLY A 138 -2.66 -4.82 -25.84
C GLY A 138 -2.95 -4.23 -27.23
N PRO A 139 -2.12 -4.55 -28.22
CA PRO A 139 -2.25 -4.00 -29.57
C PRO A 139 -3.53 -4.47 -30.30
N ALA A 140 -4.05 -5.65 -29.96
CA ALA A 140 -5.26 -6.20 -30.58
C ALA A 140 -6.57 -5.65 -29.98
N THR A 141 -6.51 -5.02 -28.82
CA THR A 141 -7.67 -4.52 -28.08
C THR A 141 -7.86 -3.01 -28.21
N GLY A 142 -6.87 -2.29 -28.78
CA GLY A 142 -6.92 -0.84 -28.95
C GLY A 142 -6.77 -0.04 -27.65
N LEU A 143 -6.31 -0.69 -26.57
CA LEU A 143 -5.90 -0.04 -25.33
C LEU A 143 -4.38 -0.19 -25.21
N SER A 144 -3.65 0.88 -25.49
CA SER A 144 -2.19 0.86 -25.34
C SER A 144 -1.80 0.87 -23.86
N GLY A 145 -0.58 0.41 -23.58
CA GLY A 145 -0.01 0.55 -22.24
C GLY A 145 0.15 2.02 -21.83
N TRP A 146 0.39 2.90 -22.80
CA TRP A 146 0.56 4.33 -22.56
C TRP A 146 -0.77 4.98 -22.16
N ASP A 147 -1.87 4.73 -22.89
CA ASP A 147 -3.19 5.28 -22.58
C ASP A 147 -3.67 4.87 -21.18
N PHE A 148 -3.41 3.61 -20.81
CA PHE A 148 -3.78 3.12 -19.49
C PHE A 148 -2.96 3.80 -18.37
N LEU A 149 -1.65 3.97 -18.57
CA LEU A 149 -0.81 4.69 -17.62
C LEU A 149 -1.18 6.17 -17.54
N SER A 150 -1.42 6.85 -18.67
CA SER A 150 -1.77 8.27 -18.68
C SER A 150 -3.10 8.54 -17.98
N SER A 151 -4.09 7.65 -18.10
CA SER A 151 -5.36 7.80 -17.37
C SER A 151 -5.18 7.73 -15.85
N ALA A 152 -4.21 6.94 -15.37
CA ALA A 152 -3.87 6.89 -13.95
C ALA A 152 -3.17 8.17 -13.48
N GLU A 153 -2.27 8.72 -14.29
CA GLU A 153 -1.61 9.98 -13.96
C GLU A 153 -2.58 11.17 -14.01
N GLU A 154 -3.44 11.24 -15.04
CA GLU A 154 -4.47 12.27 -15.17
C GLU A 154 -5.37 12.32 -13.93
N LEU A 155 -5.80 11.15 -13.44
CA LEU A 155 -6.64 11.07 -12.24
C LEU A 155 -5.90 11.53 -10.98
N MET A 156 -4.61 11.22 -10.84
CA MET A 156 -3.80 11.69 -9.71
C MET A 156 -3.52 13.19 -9.79
N PHE A 157 -3.23 13.70 -11.00
CA PHE A 157 -2.91 15.10 -11.26
C PHE A 157 -4.14 16.00 -11.10
N ALA A 158 -5.27 15.63 -11.69
CA ALA A 158 -6.51 16.41 -11.62
C ALA A 158 -7.05 16.50 -10.18
N ARG A 159 -6.73 15.51 -9.33
CA ARG A 159 -7.02 15.55 -7.90
C ARG A 159 -5.97 16.27 -7.05
N GLU A 160 -4.87 16.72 -7.65
CA GLU A 160 -3.75 17.42 -7.00
C GLU A 160 -3.04 16.55 -5.95
N LEU A 161 -2.90 15.25 -6.25
CA LEU A 161 -2.31 14.26 -5.32
C LEU A 161 -0.80 14.04 -5.55
N ASN A 162 -0.28 14.49 -6.69
CA ASN A 162 1.15 14.45 -7.03
C ASN A 162 1.89 15.50 -6.17
N ARG A 163 2.52 15.07 -5.08
CA ARG A 163 3.32 15.94 -4.19
C ARG A 163 4.81 15.72 -4.40
N ASP A 164 5.64 16.57 -3.80
CA ASP A 164 7.10 16.73 -3.97
C ASP A 164 7.97 15.45 -3.86
N MET A 165 7.40 14.31 -3.46
CA MET A 165 8.13 13.05 -3.23
C MET A 165 8.19 12.14 -4.47
N GLY A 166 7.49 12.49 -5.55
CA GLY A 166 7.44 11.73 -6.79
C GLY A 166 6.33 10.65 -6.84
N ILE A 167 6.10 10.11 -8.04
CA ILE A 167 5.06 9.12 -8.32
C ILE A 167 5.63 7.88 -9.02
N SER A 168 5.27 6.71 -8.51
CA SER A 168 5.73 5.42 -9.00
C SER A 168 4.56 4.57 -9.49
N TYR A 169 4.77 3.81 -10.56
CA TYR A 169 3.79 2.86 -11.09
C TYR A 169 4.41 1.48 -11.32
N PHE A 170 3.67 0.43 -10.97
CA PHE A 170 4.08 -0.97 -11.02
C PHE A 170 3.11 -1.76 -11.89
N LEU A 171 3.61 -2.23 -13.02
CA LEU A 171 2.88 -3.11 -13.93
C LEU A 171 3.10 -4.59 -13.55
N ASN A 172 2.05 -5.38 -13.75
CA ASN A 172 2.15 -6.83 -13.69
C ASN A 172 3.00 -7.33 -14.89
N PRO A 173 3.62 -8.52 -14.80
CA PRO A 173 4.52 -8.99 -15.85
C PRO A 173 3.86 -9.17 -17.23
N SER A 174 2.57 -9.52 -17.26
CA SER A 174 1.82 -9.75 -18.48
C SER A 174 1.56 -8.44 -19.24
N ASP A 175 1.03 -7.45 -18.55
CA ASP A 175 0.69 -6.16 -19.14
C ASP A 175 1.94 -5.35 -19.45
N TYR A 176 3.00 -5.45 -18.64
CA TYR A 176 4.31 -4.90 -19.00
C TYR A 176 4.81 -5.46 -20.35
N ARG A 177 4.68 -6.78 -20.57
CA ARG A 177 5.06 -7.39 -21.85
C ARG A 177 4.20 -6.87 -23.01
N LYS A 178 2.89 -6.71 -22.80
CA LYS A 178 1.97 -6.22 -23.83
C LYS A 178 2.23 -4.75 -24.18
N SER A 179 2.50 -3.91 -23.17
CA SER A 179 2.90 -2.52 -23.35
C SER A 179 4.24 -2.40 -24.09
N GLY A 180 5.23 -3.26 -23.78
CA GLY A 180 6.47 -3.32 -24.55
C GLY A 180 6.28 -3.80 -25.99
N ARG A 181 5.35 -4.74 -26.23
CA ARG A 181 5.02 -5.21 -27.58
C ARG A 181 4.43 -4.10 -28.44
N ASP A 182 3.62 -3.24 -27.86
CA ASP A 182 3.00 -2.10 -28.53
C ASP A 182 4.05 -1.13 -29.12
N LEU A 183 5.12 -0.85 -28.36
CA LEU A 183 6.25 -0.04 -28.82
C LEU A 183 6.99 -0.65 -30.02
N THR A 184 6.92 -1.97 -30.20
CA THR A 184 7.57 -2.70 -31.31
C THR A 184 6.63 -3.01 -32.47
N ALA A 185 5.38 -2.53 -32.43
CA ALA A 185 4.38 -2.84 -33.45
C ALA A 185 4.64 -2.11 -34.78
N GLY A 186 5.29 -0.93 -34.73
CA GLY A 186 5.68 -0.14 -35.91
C GLY A 186 7.14 -0.35 -36.33
N ASP A 187 7.59 0.46 -37.29
CA ASP A 187 8.99 0.47 -37.73
C ASP A 187 9.92 0.86 -36.56
N ILE A 188 10.94 0.03 -36.33
CA ILE A 188 11.89 0.23 -35.23
C ILE A 188 12.88 1.32 -35.63
N PHE A 189 12.54 2.56 -35.30
CA PHE A 189 13.38 3.72 -35.52
C PHE A 189 13.49 4.57 -34.25
N GLY A 190 14.72 4.86 -33.80
CA GLY A 190 14.98 5.61 -32.58
C GLY A 190 15.14 4.75 -31.32
N ARG A 191 15.56 5.38 -30.22
CA ARG A 191 16.01 4.67 -29.00
C ARG A 191 14.91 3.88 -28.30
N VAL A 192 13.70 4.42 -28.20
CA VAL A 192 12.59 3.81 -27.45
C VAL A 192 12.16 2.44 -28.02
N PRO A 193 11.80 2.32 -29.31
CA PRO A 193 11.43 1.01 -29.87
C PRO A 193 12.62 0.05 -29.98
N GLU A 194 13.84 0.56 -30.19
CA GLU A 194 15.06 -0.26 -30.25
C GLU A 194 15.40 -0.90 -28.90
N GLU A 195 15.32 -0.14 -27.80
CA GLU A 195 15.51 -0.66 -26.43
C GLU A 195 14.40 -1.62 -26.03
N ALA A 196 13.15 -1.32 -26.38
CA ALA A 196 12.03 -2.23 -26.16
C ALA A 196 12.23 -3.57 -26.89
N TYR A 197 12.73 -3.54 -28.12
CA TYR A 197 13.02 -4.76 -28.89
C TYR A 197 14.22 -5.55 -28.35
N ARG A 198 15.33 -4.88 -28.01
CA ARG A 198 16.57 -5.54 -27.57
C ARG A 198 16.51 -6.03 -26.13
N ASN A 199 15.99 -5.21 -25.23
CA ASN A 199 16.05 -5.44 -23.78
C ASN A 199 14.69 -5.85 -23.19
N GLY A 200 13.59 -5.71 -23.95
CA GLY A 200 12.25 -6.00 -23.45
C GLY A 200 11.79 -5.03 -22.36
N THR A 201 12.37 -3.83 -22.32
CA THR A 201 12.11 -2.80 -21.31
C THR A 201 11.28 -1.67 -21.87
N ILE A 202 10.32 -1.20 -21.08
CA ILE A 202 9.66 0.09 -21.27
C ILE A 202 10.55 1.15 -20.60
N GLN A 203 10.50 2.38 -21.11
CA GLN A 203 11.16 3.52 -20.47
C GLN A 203 10.68 3.69 -19.02
N LYS A 204 11.56 4.20 -18.15
CA LYS A 204 11.22 4.41 -16.74
C LYS A 204 10.26 5.58 -16.54
N GLN A 205 10.47 6.67 -17.29
CA GLN A 205 9.58 7.84 -17.25
C GLN A 205 8.58 7.73 -18.38
N VAL A 206 7.31 7.50 -18.04
CA VAL A 206 6.20 7.37 -18.99
C VAL A 206 4.97 8.05 -18.43
N ALA A 207 4.31 8.84 -19.27
CA ALA A 207 3.01 9.45 -18.97
C ALA A 207 2.98 10.20 -17.62
N GLY A 208 4.03 11.00 -17.34
CA GLY A 208 4.13 11.81 -16.13
C GLY A 208 4.68 11.08 -14.90
N PHE A 209 4.70 9.75 -14.88
CA PHE A 209 5.30 8.99 -13.77
C PHE A 209 6.83 9.09 -13.76
N ASP A 210 7.42 9.20 -12.57
CA ASP A 210 8.87 9.24 -12.38
C ASP A 210 9.51 7.88 -12.63
N ASP A 211 8.87 6.81 -12.15
CA ASP A 211 9.34 5.44 -12.32
C ASP A 211 8.20 4.46 -12.61
N VAL A 212 8.24 3.87 -13.81
CA VAL A 212 7.41 2.74 -14.23
C VAL A 212 8.22 1.45 -14.16
N LEU A 213 7.86 0.60 -13.21
CA LEU A 213 8.53 -0.65 -12.90
C LEU A 213 7.59 -1.84 -13.12
N ARG A 214 8.14 -3.05 -13.03
CA ARG A 214 7.35 -4.29 -13.04
C ARG A 214 7.58 -5.04 -11.75
N SER A 215 6.51 -5.62 -11.19
CA SER A 215 6.63 -6.51 -10.03
C SER A 215 5.89 -7.82 -10.28
N PRO A 216 6.53 -8.98 -10.06
CA PRO A 216 5.86 -10.28 -10.14
C PRO A 216 4.99 -10.56 -8.90
N LYS A 217 4.92 -9.63 -7.94
CA LYS A 217 4.24 -9.79 -6.64
C LYS A 217 2.91 -9.06 -6.54
N LEU A 218 2.48 -8.43 -7.63
CA LEU A 218 1.18 -7.77 -7.66
C LEU A 218 0.07 -8.82 -7.51
N PRO A 219 -0.87 -8.62 -6.56
CA PRO A 219 -1.92 -9.59 -6.30
C PRO A 219 -2.99 -9.58 -7.39
N THR A 220 -3.71 -10.68 -7.46
CA THR A 220 -4.92 -10.77 -8.29
C THR A 220 -6.12 -10.24 -7.51
N VAL A 221 -6.87 -9.34 -8.12
CA VAL A 221 -8.15 -8.86 -7.61
C VAL A 221 -9.22 -9.78 -8.17
N VAL A 222 -9.95 -10.44 -7.26
CA VAL A 222 -11.02 -11.37 -7.63
C VAL A 222 -12.24 -10.56 -8.08
N GLY A 223 -12.85 -10.99 -9.18
CA GLY A 223 -14.09 -10.38 -9.68
C GLY A 223 -15.26 -10.65 -8.75
N SER A 224 -16.13 -9.67 -8.59
CA SER A 224 -17.32 -9.74 -7.75
C SER A 224 -18.56 -9.48 -8.60
N THR A 225 -19.51 -10.42 -8.57
CA THR A 225 -20.74 -10.41 -9.38
C THR A 225 -21.95 -9.90 -8.59
N VAL A 226 -21.70 -9.20 -7.48
CA VAL A 226 -22.75 -8.70 -6.60
C VAL A 226 -23.48 -7.56 -7.29
N THR A 227 -24.80 -7.51 -7.21
CA THR A 227 -25.61 -6.47 -7.85
C THR A 227 -26.78 -6.08 -6.95
N GLY A 228 -27.29 -4.85 -7.10
CA GLY A 228 -28.51 -4.40 -6.43
C GLY A 228 -28.31 -3.97 -4.97
N ILE A 229 -27.07 -3.78 -4.52
CA ILE A 229 -26.79 -3.18 -3.21
C ILE A 229 -26.97 -1.67 -3.31
N THR A 230 -27.62 -1.09 -2.30
CA THR A 230 -27.89 0.33 -2.19
C THR A 230 -27.52 0.85 -0.80
N VAL A 231 -27.27 2.14 -0.69
CA VAL A 231 -27.04 2.81 0.61
C VAL A 231 -28.34 2.88 1.41
N THR A 232 -28.30 2.50 2.68
CA THR A 232 -29.45 2.56 3.59
C THR A 232 -29.49 3.91 4.30
N GLY A 233 -30.47 4.75 3.95
CA GLY A 233 -30.61 6.10 4.51
C GLY A 233 -29.54 7.08 3.99
N ALA A 234 -29.79 8.38 4.14
CA ALA A 234 -28.79 9.39 3.80
C ALA A 234 -27.69 9.41 4.87
N GLN A 235 -26.43 9.34 4.45
CA GLN A 235 -25.29 9.23 5.35
C GLN A 235 -24.27 10.34 5.10
N LYS A 236 -23.82 10.95 6.19
CA LYS A 236 -22.88 12.06 6.23
C LYS A 236 -21.69 11.69 7.11
N PHE A 237 -20.51 12.16 6.72
CA PHE A 237 -19.27 11.85 7.43
C PHE A 237 -18.51 13.14 7.71
N LYS A 238 -18.07 13.29 8.97
CA LYS A 238 -17.24 14.40 9.40
C LYS A 238 -15.80 13.95 9.66
N PRO A 239 -14.80 14.77 9.26
CA PRO A 239 -13.42 14.59 9.70
C PRO A 239 -13.32 15.00 11.17
N GLN A 240 -12.67 14.18 11.99
CA GLN A 240 -12.55 14.45 13.43
C GLN A 240 -11.17 14.02 13.92
N ALA A 241 -10.53 14.83 14.76
CA ALA A 241 -9.27 14.48 15.39
C ALA A 241 -9.48 13.41 16.48
N TYR A 242 -10.54 13.58 17.29
CA TYR A 242 -10.90 12.69 18.37
C TYR A 242 -12.42 12.57 18.52
N ILE A 243 -12.85 11.52 19.22
CA ILE A 243 -14.20 11.35 19.73
C ILE A 243 -14.14 11.27 21.25
N THR A 244 -15.13 11.82 21.94
CA THR A 244 -15.24 11.72 23.38
C THR A 244 -15.93 10.41 23.75
N ASP A 245 -15.26 9.58 24.54
CA ASP A 245 -15.82 8.35 25.10
C ASP A 245 -16.89 8.68 26.16
N THR A 246 -17.68 7.66 26.53
CA THR A 246 -18.73 7.69 27.55
C THR A 246 -18.26 8.31 28.87
N ASP A 247 -17.00 8.08 29.23
CA ASP A 247 -16.38 8.59 30.45
C ASP A 247 -15.82 10.03 30.31
N GLY A 248 -15.93 10.66 29.15
CA GLY A 248 -15.48 12.02 28.90
C GLY A 248 -14.02 12.16 28.43
N ASN A 249 -13.32 11.04 28.20
CA ASN A 249 -11.96 11.03 27.67
C ASN A 249 -11.95 11.17 26.14
N ASN A 250 -10.90 11.77 25.58
CA ASN A 250 -10.76 11.91 24.13
C ASN A 250 -9.95 10.73 23.54
N GLU A 251 -10.53 10.03 22.58
CA GLU A 251 -9.89 8.96 21.82
C GLU A 251 -9.63 9.40 20.37
N ASN A 252 -8.43 9.11 19.86
CA ASN A 252 -8.06 9.46 18.48
C ASN A 252 -8.90 8.69 17.45
N VAL A 253 -9.24 9.35 16.36
CA VAL A 253 -10.02 8.78 15.25
C VAL A 253 -9.15 8.59 14.02
N ASP A 254 -9.20 7.40 13.41
CA ASP A 254 -8.55 7.14 12.10
C ASP A 254 -9.41 7.72 10.98
N ASN A 255 -8.90 8.73 10.27
CA ASN A 255 -9.66 9.44 9.24
C ASN A 255 -9.64 8.81 7.85
N ARG A 256 -8.94 7.68 7.67
CA ARG A 256 -8.89 6.98 6.38
C ARG A 256 -10.12 6.14 6.07
N VAL A 257 -10.93 5.80 7.08
CA VAL A 257 -12.03 4.84 6.94
C VAL A 257 -13.38 5.44 7.33
N ALA A 258 -14.44 4.90 6.74
CA ALA A 258 -15.83 5.20 7.08
C ALA A 258 -16.65 3.92 7.10
N THR A 259 -17.57 3.81 8.07
CA THR A 259 -18.57 2.73 8.09
C THR A 259 -19.83 3.20 7.38
N VAL A 260 -20.23 2.51 6.33
CA VAL A 260 -21.43 2.79 5.52
C VAL A 260 -22.47 1.71 5.78
N VAL A 261 -23.71 2.13 6.02
CA VAL A 261 -24.86 1.22 6.11
C VAL A 261 -25.40 0.95 4.71
N VAL A 262 -25.51 -0.32 4.34
CA VAL A 262 -25.98 -0.79 3.03
C VAL A 262 -27.18 -1.72 3.18
N SER A 263 -27.91 -1.94 2.10
CA SER A 263 -29.10 -2.80 2.11
C SER A 263 -28.78 -4.27 2.39
N ALA A 264 -27.64 -4.73 1.90
CA ALA A 264 -27.04 -6.03 2.23
C ALA A 264 -25.54 -5.99 1.95
N SER A 265 -24.74 -6.75 2.70
CA SER A 265 -23.29 -6.92 2.47
C SER A 265 -22.93 -8.31 1.92
N ALA A 266 -23.93 -9.17 1.70
CA ALA A 266 -23.74 -10.53 1.23
C ALA A 266 -23.00 -10.55 -0.12
N GLY A 267 -21.85 -11.24 -0.15
CA GLY A 267 -21.02 -11.37 -1.35
C GLY A 267 -19.93 -10.32 -1.49
N LEU A 268 -20.02 -9.18 -0.80
CA LEU A 268 -18.94 -8.19 -0.74
C LEU A 268 -17.74 -8.72 0.07
N LYS A 269 -16.54 -8.34 -0.34
CA LYS A 269 -15.28 -8.82 0.25
C LYS A 269 -14.29 -7.68 0.44
N ARG A 270 -13.35 -7.89 1.37
CA ARG A 270 -12.21 -6.99 1.54
C ARG A 270 -11.43 -6.89 0.22
N GLY A 271 -11.16 -5.66 -0.22
CA GLY A 271 -10.47 -5.34 -1.45
C GLY A 271 -11.38 -5.12 -2.67
N ASP A 272 -12.70 -5.34 -2.56
CA ASP A 272 -13.65 -4.97 -3.62
C ASP A 272 -13.60 -3.45 -3.87
N LYS A 273 -13.75 -3.08 -5.14
CA LYS A 273 -13.68 -1.72 -5.64
C LYS A 273 -15.08 -1.25 -6.00
N ILE A 274 -15.51 -0.14 -5.44
CA ILE A 274 -16.88 0.35 -5.60
C ILE A 274 -16.92 1.85 -5.93
N SER A 275 -18.03 2.29 -6.51
CA SER A 275 -18.41 3.70 -6.60
C SER A 275 -19.88 3.88 -6.20
N PHE A 276 -20.23 5.09 -5.80
CA PHE A 276 -21.60 5.46 -5.47
C PHE A 276 -22.16 6.37 -6.57
N ALA A 277 -23.37 6.06 -7.03
CA ALA A 277 -23.99 6.85 -8.10
C ALA A 277 -24.14 8.33 -7.71
N GLY A 278 -23.63 9.23 -8.57
CA GLY A 278 -23.74 10.69 -8.40
C GLY A 278 -22.65 11.32 -7.52
N VAL A 279 -21.79 10.51 -6.88
CA VAL A 279 -20.65 10.99 -6.08
C VAL A 279 -19.43 11.12 -6.99
N LYS A 280 -18.87 12.33 -7.05
CA LYS A 280 -17.74 12.69 -7.90
C LYS A 280 -16.56 13.17 -7.09
N TYR A 281 -15.37 13.01 -7.65
CA TYR A 281 -14.16 13.53 -7.02
C TYR A 281 -14.13 15.05 -6.98
N LEU A 282 -13.40 15.57 -5.99
CA LEU A 282 -12.96 16.95 -5.91
C LEU A 282 -11.44 17.05 -6.08
N SER A 283 -10.98 18.17 -6.64
CA SER A 283 -9.56 18.53 -6.54
C SER A 283 -9.26 18.92 -5.09
N GLN A 284 -8.16 18.43 -4.52
CA GLN A 284 -7.95 18.57 -3.07
C GLN A 284 -7.71 20.01 -2.64
N MET A 285 -7.04 20.85 -3.42
CA MET A 285 -6.78 22.23 -3.02
C MET A 285 -7.84 23.18 -3.56
N ALA A 286 -8.11 23.13 -4.87
CA ALA A 286 -9.05 24.06 -5.50
C ALA A 286 -10.55 23.73 -5.24
N LYS A 287 -10.86 22.52 -4.78
CA LYS A 287 -12.24 22.02 -4.54
C LYS A 287 -13.17 22.12 -5.76
N ASN A 288 -12.61 22.02 -6.96
CA ASN A 288 -13.39 21.92 -8.20
C ASN A 288 -13.98 20.52 -8.33
N VAL A 289 -15.21 20.42 -8.83
CA VAL A 289 -15.86 19.13 -9.10
C VAL A 289 -15.28 18.53 -10.38
N LEU A 290 -14.72 17.32 -10.26
CA LEU A 290 -14.23 16.55 -11.41
C LEU A 290 -15.39 15.81 -12.11
N THR A 291 -15.12 15.35 -13.33
CA THR A 291 -16.06 14.56 -14.13
C THR A 291 -16.16 13.12 -13.66
N ASP A 292 -15.05 12.56 -13.16
CA ASP A 292 -14.95 11.17 -12.76
C ASP A 292 -15.68 10.88 -11.45
N ASP A 293 -16.33 9.73 -11.41
CA ASP A 293 -17.01 9.25 -10.22
C ASP A 293 -16.00 8.87 -9.14
N ALA A 294 -16.34 9.14 -7.88
CA ALA A 294 -15.49 8.80 -6.76
C ALA A 294 -15.46 7.29 -6.54
N THR A 295 -14.25 6.72 -6.50
CA THR A 295 -14.02 5.30 -6.25
C THR A 295 -13.50 5.04 -4.83
N PHE A 296 -13.89 3.89 -4.30
CA PHE A 296 -13.61 3.47 -2.92
C PHE A 296 -13.22 2.00 -2.87
N SER A 297 -12.43 1.63 -1.85
CA SER A 297 -12.10 0.24 -1.53
C SER A 297 -12.79 -0.21 -0.26
N ILE A 298 -13.31 -1.44 -0.24
CA ILE A 298 -13.84 -2.07 0.98
C ILE A 298 -12.67 -2.59 1.83
N THR A 299 -12.46 -2.04 3.01
CA THR A 299 -11.40 -2.48 3.95
C THR A 299 -11.85 -3.68 4.79
N ARG A 300 -13.14 -3.75 5.11
CA ARG A 300 -13.74 -4.82 5.91
C ARG A 300 -15.27 -4.86 5.72
N VAL A 301 -15.83 -6.07 5.75
CA VAL A 301 -17.28 -6.26 5.95
C VAL A 301 -17.49 -6.52 7.44
N ILE A 302 -18.25 -5.65 8.12
CA ILE A 302 -18.42 -5.69 9.57
C ILE A 302 -19.51 -6.69 9.94
N ASP A 303 -20.66 -6.58 9.29
CA ASP A 303 -21.81 -7.46 9.46
C ASP A 303 -22.65 -7.51 8.17
N GLY A 304 -23.88 -8.05 8.25
CA GLY A 304 -24.80 -8.20 7.11
C GLY A 304 -25.28 -6.89 6.45
N THR A 305 -25.08 -5.74 7.09
CA THR A 305 -25.57 -4.42 6.64
C THR A 305 -24.53 -3.30 6.75
N HIS A 306 -23.37 -3.53 7.36
CA HIS A 306 -22.33 -2.53 7.55
C HIS A 306 -21.04 -2.93 6.82
N ILE A 307 -20.54 -2.02 5.98
CA ILE A 307 -19.25 -2.13 5.31
C ILE A 307 -18.34 -0.98 5.73
N GLU A 308 -17.04 -1.25 5.79
CA GLU A 308 -16.02 -0.23 6.03
C GLU A 308 -15.29 0.06 4.72
N ILE A 309 -15.21 1.34 4.35
CA ILE A 309 -14.65 1.81 3.08
C ILE A 309 -13.51 2.82 3.29
N THR A 310 -12.67 2.99 2.27
CA THR A 310 -11.61 4.00 2.23
C THR A 310 -11.54 4.70 0.85
N PRO A 311 -11.29 6.03 0.79
CA PRO A 311 -11.23 6.98 1.90
C PRO A 311 -12.61 7.28 2.50
N LYS A 312 -12.67 8.02 3.61
CA LYS A 312 -13.91 8.55 4.17
C LYS A 312 -14.51 9.59 3.18
N PRO A 313 -15.78 9.43 2.73
CA PRO A 313 -16.39 10.38 1.80
C PRO A 313 -16.90 11.62 2.55
N VAL A 314 -16.07 12.68 2.59
CA VAL A 314 -16.43 13.97 3.20
C VAL A 314 -16.98 14.88 2.11
N ALA A 315 -18.25 15.24 2.26
CA ALA A 315 -19.02 15.95 1.24
C ALA A 315 -18.89 17.47 1.36
N LEU A 316 -18.58 18.13 0.24
CA LEU A 316 -18.45 19.59 0.17
C LEU A 316 -19.78 20.32 0.39
N ASP A 317 -20.89 19.74 -0.07
CA ASP A 317 -22.24 20.32 0.04
C ASP A 317 -22.90 20.11 1.42
N ASP A 318 -22.23 19.46 2.36
CA ASP A 318 -22.81 19.19 3.68
C ASP A 318 -22.85 20.48 4.53
N ALA A 319 -24.05 21.03 4.69
CA ALA A 319 -24.29 22.20 5.52
C ALA A 319 -23.96 22.00 7.02
N ALA A 320 -23.84 20.76 7.50
CA ALA A 320 -23.53 20.47 8.90
C ALA A 320 -22.04 20.61 9.25
N LEU A 321 -21.15 20.57 8.25
CA LEU A 321 -19.71 20.68 8.47
C LEU A 321 -19.29 22.13 8.76
N THR A 322 -18.36 22.30 9.70
CA THR A 322 -17.71 23.60 9.94
C THR A 322 -16.79 23.98 8.78
N ALA A 323 -16.31 25.23 8.74
CA ALA A 323 -15.42 25.68 7.67
C ALA A 323 -14.12 24.86 7.63
N GLU A 324 -13.52 24.59 8.79
CA GLU A 324 -12.33 23.75 8.92
C GLU A 324 -12.58 22.28 8.58
N GLU A 325 -13.77 21.73 8.86
CA GLU A 325 -14.11 20.37 8.44
C GLU A 325 -14.34 20.28 6.93
N LYS A 326 -14.97 21.29 6.32
CA LYS A 326 -15.18 21.39 4.87
C LYS A 326 -13.88 21.53 4.10
N ALA A 327 -12.83 22.07 4.73
CA ALA A 327 -11.51 22.13 4.12
C ALA A 327 -11.08 20.73 3.67
N TYR A 328 -11.35 19.67 4.44
CA TYR A 328 -10.99 18.29 4.09
C TYR A 328 -11.97 17.56 3.16
N ALA A 329 -12.91 18.26 2.51
CA ALA A 329 -13.86 17.63 1.59
C ALA A 329 -13.14 17.00 0.38
N ASN A 330 -13.53 15.78 0.04
CA ASN A 330 -12.95 15.00 -1.07
C ASN A 330 -13.99 14.52 -2.09
N VAL A 331 -15.28 14.62 -1.76
CA VAL A 331 -16.39 14.34 -2.67
C VAL A 331 -17.37 15.51 -2.74
N ASN A 332 -18.04 15.64 -3.88
CA ASN A 332 -18.99 16.73 -4.13
C ASN A 332 -20.23 16.69 -3.22
N THR A 333 -20.78 15.49 -2.98
CA THR A 333 -22.07 15.31 -2.29
C THR A 333 -22.09 14.15 -1.32
N SER A 334 -22.96 14.23 -0.31
CA SER A 334 -23.18 13.17 0.68
C SER A 334 -23.84 11.92 0.07
N LEU A 335 -23.71 10.77 0.75
CA LEU A 335 -24.31 9.53 0.26
C LEU A 335 -25.83 9.61 0.40
N ALA A 336 -26.53 9.67 -0.73
CA ALA A 336 -27.98 9.72 -0.77
C ALA A 336 -28.63 8.39 -0.35
N ALA A 337 -29.83 8.48 0.23
CA ALA A 337 -30.62 7.29 0.53
C ALA A 337 -30.93 6.51 -0.76
N ALA A 338 -30.79 5.19 -0.72
CA ALA A 338 -30.96 4.29 -1.85
C ALA A 338 -30.01 4.53 -3.04
N ALA A 339 -28.92 5.27 -2.86
CA ALA A 339 -27.88 5.41 -3.88
C ALA A 339 -27.35 4.03 -4.29
N PRO A 340 -27.40 3.65 -5.58
CA PRO A 340 -26.82 2.39 -6.06
C PRO A 340 -25.30 2.34 -5.85
N ILE A 341 -24.82 1.16 -5.46
CA ILE A 341 -23.40 0.84 -5.40
C ILE A 341 -23.00 0.07 -6.65
N THR A 342 -22.03 0.60 -7.39
CA THR A 342 -21.48 -0.06 -8.59
C THR A 342 -20.16 -0.73 -8.21
N LEU A 343 -19.97 -2.00 -8.60
CA LEU A 343 -18.68 -2.66 -8.47
C LEU A 343 -17.83 -2.42 -9.71
N LEU A 344 -16.54 -2.11 -9.49
CA LEU A 344 -15.57 -1.80 -10.53
C LEU A 344 -14.69 -3.02 -10.88
N ASN A 345 -14.59 -3.99 -9.96
CA ASN A 345 -13.91 -5.27 -10.18
C ASN A 345 -14.90 -6.36 -10.61
N THR A 346 -15.43 -6.28 -11.83
CA THR A 346 -16.38 -7.28 -12.35
C THR A 346 -15.70 -8.59 -12.72
N THR A 347 -14.47 -8.53 -13.24
CA THR A 347 -13.72 -9.67 -13.75
C THR A 347 -12.39 -9.83 -13.02
N THR A 348 -12.03 -11.08 -12.71
CA THR A 348 -10.76 -11.39 -12.04
C THR A 348 -9.57 -11.00 -12.91
N THR A 349 -8.72 -10.10 -12.42
CA THR A 349 -7.53 -9.62 -13.12
C THR A 349 -6.36 -9.39 -12.16
N THR A 350 -5.13 -9.43 -12.66
CA THR A 350 -3.95 -9.07 -11.87
C THR A 350 -3.83 -7.55 -11.82
N ALA A 351 -3.84 -6.98 -10.63
CA ALA A 351 -3.79 -5.53 -10.47
C ALA A 351 -2.46 -4.94 -10.97
N ASN A 352 -2.55 -3.75 -11.54
CA ASN A 352 -1.44 -2.82 -11.66
C ASN A 352 -1.56 -1.79 -10.54
N ILE A 353 -0.46 -1.31 -9.96
CA ILE A 353 -0.51 -0.44 -8.78
C ILE A 353 0.32 0.81 -9.03
N GLY A 354 -0.20 1.98 -8.73
CA GLY A 354 0.56 3.23 -8.68
C GLY A 354 0.38 3.93 -7.35
N TRP A 355 1.30 4.81 -6.98
CA TRP A 355 1.13 5.69 -5.82
C TRP A 355 2.05 6.90 -5.87
N ALA A 356 1.74 7.91 -5.06
CA ALA A 356 2.73 8.89 -4.62
C ALA A 356 3.65 8.26 -3.56
N ASP A 357 4.97 8.49 -3.63
CA ASP A 357 5.97 7.74 -2.86
C ASP A 357 5.84 7.91 -1.32
N ASP A 358 5.09 8.91 -0.85
CA ASP A 358 4.75 9.13 0.56
C ASP A 358 3.51 8.33 1.05
N SER A 359 2.78 7.68 0.14
CA SER A 359 1.49 7.05 0.42
C SER A 359 1.60 5.79 1.27
N ILE A 360 2.71 5.06 1.18
CA ILE A 360 2.95 3.81 1.91
C ILE A 360 4.21 3.94 2.76
N ARG A 361 4.07 3.61 4.04
CA ARG A 361 5.18 3.51 4.99
C ARG A 361 5.36 2.08 5.45
N LEU A 362 6.61 1.68 5.56
CA LEU A 362 7.00 0.39 6.10
C LEU A 362 7.45 0.58 7.55
N LEU A 363 6.57 0.21 8.47
CA LEU A 363 6.83 0.25 9.89
C LEU A 363 7.68 -0.95 10.28
N SER A 364 8.75 -0.73 11.04
CA SER A 364 9.59 -1.82 11.54
C SER A 364 9.94 -1.61 13.01
N GLN A 365 10.16 -2.70 13.74
CA GLN A 365 10.62 -2.67 15.12
C GLN A 365 11.67 -3.75 15.37
N PRO A 366 12.72 -3.44 16.15
CA PRO A 366 13.72 -4.44 16.52
C PRO A 366 13.12 -5.46 17.50
N ILE A 367 13.54 -6.72 17.38
CA ILE A 367 13.23 -7.76 18.36
C ILE A 367 14.40 -7.83 19.36
N PRO A 368 14.19 -7.53 20.65
CA PRO A 368 15.28 -7.34 21.62
C PRO A 368 15.82 -8.68 22.17
N LEU A 369 16.30 -9.56 21.29
CA LEU A 369 16.90 -10.85 21.70
C LEU A 369 18.32 -10.72 22.27
N ASN A 370 18.92 -9.53 22.22
CA ASN A 370 20.24 -9.25 22.81
C ASN A 370 20.16 -8.93 24.31
N HIS A 371 18.97 -8.96 24.90
CA HIS A 371 18.76 -8.75 26.33
C HIS A 371 19.31 -9.95 27.14
N GLU A 372 19.85 -9.71 28.34
CA GLU A 372 20.47 -10.73 29.20
C GLU A 372 19.54 -11.92 29.53
N LEU A 373 18.23 -11.68 29.47
CA LEU A 373 17.20 -12.70 29.62
C LEU A 373 17.38 -13.89 28.64
N PHE A 374 17.96 -13.65 27.46
CA PHE A 374 18.14 -14.65 26.40
C PHE A 374 19.55 -15.26 26.37
N SER A 375 20.20 -15.40 27.53
CA SER A 375 21.58 -15.93 27.66
C SER A 375 21.81 -17.34 27.10
N GLY A 376 20.76 -18.14 26.92
CA GLY A 376 20.83 -19.51 26.40
C GLY A 376 20.95 -19.63 24.88
N MET A 377 20.70 -18.56 24.12
CA MET A 377 20.73 -18.56 22.66
C MET A 377 21.78 -17.58 22.11
N LYS A 378 22.44 -17.94 21.02
CA LYS A 378 23.35 -17.03 20.32
C LYS A 378 22.58 -16.21 19.31
N THR A 379 22.61 -14.90 19.45
CA THR A 379 21.87 -13.95 18.61
C THR A 379 22.81 -13.04 17.83
N GLN A 380 22.42 -12.70 16.60
CA GLN A 380 23.09 -11.73 15.75
C GLN A 380 22.05 -10.88 15.00
N SER A 381 22.41 -9.65 14.66
CA SER A 381 21.61 -8.83 13.75
C SER A 381 21.66 -9.41 12.34
N PHE A 382 20.52 -9.42 11.66
CA PHE A 382 20.40 -9.92 10.30
C PHE A 382 19.78 -8.83 9.41
N SER A 383 20.55 -8.27 8.49
CA SER A 383 20.02 -7.30 7.53
C SER A 383 19.47 -8.00 6.29
N ILE A 384 18.30 -7.58 5.82
CA ILE A 384 17.79 -7.99 4.51
C ILE A 384 18.33 -7.01 3.46
N PRO A 385 19.21 -7.47 2.54
CA PRO A 385 19.74 -6.57 1.52
C PRO A 385 18.65 -6.08 0.58
N GLY A 386 18.78 -4.83 0.11
CA GLY A 386 17.83 -4.22 -0.84
C GLY A 386 16.54 -3.66 -0.23
N VAL A 387 16.08 -4.20 0.90
CA VAL A 387 14.85 -3.76 1.58
C VAL A 387 15.14 -2.77 2.72
N GLY A 388 16.31 -2.88 3.36
CA GLY A 388 16.72 -1.94 4.41
C GLY A 388 16.04 -2.16 5.77
N ILE A 389 15.38 -3.31 5.97
CA ILE A 389 14.87 -3.73 7.28
C ILE A 389 15.88 -4.68 7.94
N ASN A 390 16.07 -4.48 9.25
CA ASN A 390 16.86 -5.36 10.09
C ASN A 390 15.95 -6.35 10.83
N GLY A 391 16.34 -7.62 10.81
CA GLY A 391 15.81 -8.70 11.62
C GLY A 391 16.87 -9.25 12.58
N ILE A 392 16.58 -10.43 13.11
CA ILE A 392 17.46 -11.17 14.00
C ILE A 392 17.72 -12.58 13.49
N PHE A 393 18.88 -13.11 13.86
CA PHE A 393 19.28 -14.49 13.65
C PHE A 393 19.62 -15.10 15.01
N ALA A 394 18.92 -16.17 15.41
CA ALA A 394 19.11 -16.82 16.69
C ALA A 394 19.36 -18.33 16.53
N THR A 395 20.29 -18.88 17.32
CA THR A 395 20.58 -20.33 17.34
C THR A 395 20.69 -20.86 18.77
N GLN A 396 20.20 -22.08 18.99
CA GLN A 396 20.22 -22.74 20.29
C GLN A 396 20.34 -24.26 20.13
N GLY A 397 21.24 -24.88 20.89
CA GLY A 397 21.40 -26.34 20.95
C GLY A 397 20.55 -26.99 22.03
N ASP A 398 20.13 -28.23 21.80
CA ASP A 398 19.52 -29.11 22.78
C ASP A 398 20.41 -30.34 23.02
N ILE A 399 20.86 -30.51 24.27
CA ILE A 399 21.74 -31.59 24.67
C ILE A 399 21.04 -32.95 24.64
N ASN A 400 19.74 -33.02 24.89
CA ASN A 400 19.01 -34.28 25.02
C ASN A 400 18.89 -35.00 23.68
N THR A 401 18.72 -34.23 22.60
CA THR A 401 18.47 -34.74 21.25
C THR A 401 19.66 -34.55 20.32
N LEU A 402 20.72 -33.87 20.78
CA LEU A 402 21.86 -33.42 19.96
C LEU A 402 21.40 -32.67 18.70
N THR A 403 20.37 -31.83 18.84
CA THR A 403 19.85 -30.98 17.76
C THR A 403 20.18 -29.51 17.99
N GLY A 404 20.30 -28.76 16.90
CA GLY A 404 20.42 -27.31 16.90
C GLY A 404 19.20 -26.69 16.22
N LYS A 405 18.56 -25.72 16.89
CA LYS A 405 17.45 -24.92 16.37
C LYS A 405 17.99 -23.58 15.87
N CYS A 406 17.50 -23.13 14.72
CA CYS A 406 17.82 -21.86 14.11
C CYS A 406 16.52 -21.10 13.81
N ARG A 407 16.51 -19.81 14.11
CA ARG A 407 15.39 -18.90 13.85
C ARG A 407 15.89 -17.61 13.20
N ILE A 408 15.29 -17.23 12.09
CA ILE A 408 15.46 -15.92 11.47
C ILE A 408 14.12 -15.21 11.58
N ALA A 409 14.10 -14.01 12.18
CA ALA A 409 12.86 -13.28 12.41
C ALA A 409 12.98 -11.82 12.00
N VAL A 410 11.93 -11.29 11.39
CA VAL A 410 11.83 -9.89 10.95
C VAL A 410 10.46 -9.37 11.36
N TRP A 411 10.41 -8.21 11.97
CA TRP A 411 9.16 -7.64 12.46
C TRP A 411 8.85 -6.32 11.77
N TYR A 412 7.82 -6.35 10.93
CA TYR A 412 7.45 -5.25 10.06
C TYR A 412 5.94 -5.22 9.81
N SER A 413 5.45 -4.10 9.30
CA SER A 413 4.08 -3.92 8.85
C SER A 413 4.02 -2.85 7.76
N ALA A 414 3.29 -3.11 6.66
CA ALA A 414 3.03 -2.10 5.64
C ALA A 414 1.78 -1.30 6.04
N CYS A 415 1.90 0.03 6.06
CA CYS A 415 0.81 0.95 6.38
C CYS A 415 0.57 1.90 5.21
N ALA A 416 -0.66 1.93 4.68
CA ALA A 416 -1.08 2.91 3.68
C ALA A 416 -1.50 4.21 4.39
N VAL A 417 -0.59 5.18 4.49
CA VAL A 417 -0.84 6.45 5.18
C VAL A 417 -1.82 7.32 4.39
N ARG A 418 -1.70 7.35 3.06
CA ARG A 418 -2.60 8.08 2.15
C ARG A 418 -3.26 7.13 1.15
N PRO A 419 -4.29 6.38 1.54
CA PRO A 419 -5.02 5.48 0.62
C PRO A 419 -5.62 6.21 -0.59
N GLU A 420 -5.90 7.51 -0.43
CA GLU A 420 -6.41 8.41 -1.46
C GLU A 420 -5.45 8.66 -2.63
N ALA A 421 -4.15 8.46 -2.43
CA ALA A 421 -3.09 8.65 -3.43
C ALA A 421 -2.51 7.33 -3.96
N ILE A 422 -3.20 6.21 -3.69
CA ILE A 422 -2.85 4.89 -4.22
C ILE A 422 -3.85 4.52 -5.33
N VAL A 423 -3.30 4.20 -6.49
CA VAL A 423 -4.00 3.79 -7.71
C VAL A 423 -3.96 2.27 -7.88
N VAL A 424 -5.10 1.70 -8.23
CA VAL A 424 -5.26 0.31 -8.64
C VAL A 424 -5.80 0.28 -10.07
N GLY A 425 -4.96 -0.16 -11.01
CA GLY A 425 -5.31 -0.36 -12.40
C GLY A 425 -5.87 -1.76 -12.66
N LEU A 426 -7.08 -1.83 -13.22
CA LEU A 426 -7.81 -3.04 -13.57
C LEU A 426 -8.19 -3.03 -15.06
N PRO A 427 -7.33 -3.53 -15.97
CA PRO A 427 -7.72 -3.74 -17.35
C PRO A 427 -8.59 -5.00 -17.49
N GLY A 428 -9.47 -5.03 -18.50
CA GLY A 428 -10.34 -6.16 -18.82
C GLY A 428 -11.58 -6.32 -17.94
N GLN A 429 -12.16 -5.23 -17.44
CA GLN A 429 -13.36 -5.22 -16.58
C GLN A 429 -14.64 -5.07 -17.42
N ALA A 430 -15.09 -6.19 -18.00
CA ALA A 430 -16.33 -6.26 -18.79
C ALA A 430 -17.51 -6.77 -17.96
#